data_AF-A0A399NQ11-F1
#
_entry.id   AF-A0A399NQ11-F1
#
_cell.length_a   1.000
_cell.length_b   1.000
_cell.length_c   1.000
_cell.angle_alpha   90.00
_cell.angle_beta   90.00
_cell.angle_gamma   90.00
#
_symmetry.space_group_name_H-M   'P 1'
#
loop_
_entity.id
_entity.type
_entity.pdbx_description
1 polymer ?
#
loop_
_entity_poly.entity_id
_entity_poly.type
_entity_poly.pdbx_seq_one_letter_code
_entity_poly.pdbx_strand_id
1 'polypeptide(L)' 'ARETCLEQLAQLRAAGLLRPDADPEAEADHLQALLAGLALQLLVEESDPARSARALRVLERHVDALVARRVDRHAHVGA' A
#
# COMPACT_ATOMS: atom_id res chain seq x y z
N ALA A 1 2.47 1.63 14.31
CA ALA A 1 2.16 1.87 12.88
C ALA A 1 3.36 1.52 12.00
N ARG A 2 4.52 2.17 12.15
CA ARG A 2 5.75 1.83 11.43
C ARG A 2 6.20 0.38 11.65
N GLU A 3 6.32 -0.03 12.91
CA GLU A 3 6.73 -1.39 13.29
C GLU A 3 5.80 -2.44 12.70
N THR A 4 4.48 -2.24 12.80
CA THR A 4 3.49 -3.09 12.15
C THR A 4 3.70 -3.16 10.63
N CYS A 5 4.04 -2.04 9.98
CA CYS A 5 4.35 -2.04 8.54
C CYS A 5 5.60 -2.87 8.23
N LEU A 6 6.65 -2.74 9.03
CA LEU A 6 7.87 -3.54 8.90
C LEU A 6 7.61 -5.03 9.09
N GLU A 7 6.81 -5.40 10.09
CA GLU A 7 6.41 -6.79 10.32
C GLU A 7 5.67 -7.38 9.12
N GLN A 8 4.72 -6.63 8.54
CA GLN A 8 3.99 -7.06 7.35
C GLN A 8 4.92 -7.19 6.13
N LEU A 9 5.83 -6.24 5.91
CA LEU A 9 6.83 -6.31 4.83
C LEU A 9 7.78 -7.50 5.01
N ALA A 10 8.19 -7.80 6.25
CA ALA A 10 9.00 -8.97 6.56
C ALA A 10 8.26 -10.28 6.28
N GLN A 11 6.97 -10.36 6.62
CA GLN A 11 6.11 -11.51 6.29
C GLN A 11 5.96 -11.69 4.79
N LEU A 12 5.72 -10.61 4.04
CA LEU A 12 5.65 -10.65 2.57
C LEU A 12 6.97 -11.09 1.94
N ARG A 13 8.11 -10.63 2.47
CA ARG A 13 9.43 -11.06 2.02
C ARG A 13 9.67 -12.54 2.31
N ALA A 14 9.34 -13.01 3.52
CA ALA A 14 9.47 -14.42 3.88
C ALA A 14 8.58 -15.34 3.01
N ALA A 15 7.42 -14.85 2.59
CA ALA A 15 6.53 -15.54 1.66
C ALA A 15 6.96 -15.45 0.18
N GLY A 16 8.04 -14.73 -0.14
CA GLY A 16 8.49 -14.49 -1.53
C GLY A 16 7.52 -13.63 -2.35
N LEU A 17 6.67 -12.85 -1.67
CA LEU A 17 5.66 -11.99 -2.29
C LEU A 17 6.17 -10.56 -2.44
N LEU A 18 7.08 -10.09 -1.60
CA LEU A 18 7.69 -8.76 -1.75
C LEU A 18 8.61 -8.71 -2.98
N ARG A 19 8.63 -7.60 -3.72
CA ARG A 19 9.58 -7.40 -4.82
C ARG A 19 11.04 -7.57 -4.32
N PRO A 20 11.91 -8.21 -5.12
CA PRO A 20 13.24 -8.62 -4.66
C PRO A 20 14.17 -7.45 -4.32
N ASP A 21 13.95 -6.29 -4.94
CA ASP A 21 14.72 -5.05 -4.80
C ASP A 21 14.15 -4.08 -3.75
N ALA A 22 13.00 -4.41 -3.12
CA ALA A 22 12.44 -3.57 -2.07
C ALA A 22 13.29 -3.62 -0.79
N ASP A 23 13.57 -2.45 -0.22
CA ASP A 23 14.14 -2.30 1.12
C ASP A 23 13.00 -2.05 2.14
N PRO A 24 12.69 -3.02 3.03
CA PRO A 24 11.57 -2.90 3.96
C PRO A 24 11.58 -1.64 4.82
N GLU A 25 12.76 -1.14 5.21
CA GLU A 25 12.84 0.08 6.02
C GLU A 25 12.44 1.31 5.22
N ALA A 26 13.01 1.47 4.02
CA ALA A 26 12.66 2.56 3.13
C ALA A 26 11.19 2.51 2.69
N GLU A 27 10.64 1.33 2.42
CA GLU A 27 9.23 1.17 2.03
C GLU A 27 8.27 1.47 3.19
N ALA A 28 8.63 1.08 4.42
CA ALA A 28 7.83 1.43 5.59
C ALA A 28 7.78 2.96 5.79
N ASP A 29 8.92 3.64 5.67
CA ASP A 29 8.99 5.10 5.78
C ASP A 29 8.21 5.78 4.65
N HIS A 30 8.31 5.27 3.43
CA HIS A 30 7.57 5.78 2.28
C HIS A 30 6.04 5.63 2.46
N LEU A 31 5.58 4.46 2.91
CA LEU A 31 4.16 4.22 3.21
C LEU A 31 3.64 5.16 4.29
N GLN A 32 4.44 5.42 5.34
CA GLN A 32 4.06 6.38 6.38
C GLN A 32 3.95 7.80 5.83
N ALA A 33 4.91 8.24 5.02
CA ALA A 33 4.87 9.56 4.39
C ALA A 33 3.65 9.70 3.45
N LEU A 34 3.34 8.66 2.69
CA LEU A 34 2.19 8.63 1.80
C LEU A 34 0.87 8.76 2.59
N LEU A 35 0.70 7.96 3.65
CA LEU A 35 -0.48 8.03 4.52
C LEU A 35 -0.63 9.41 5.18
N ALA A 36 0.46 9.99 5.67
CA ALA A 36 0.45 11.34 6.24
C ALA A 36 0.03 12.39 5.21
N GLY A 37 0.57 12.33 3.98
CA GLY A 37 0.19 13.23 2.90
C GLY A 37 -1.28 13.12 2.51
N LEU A 38 -1.80 11.89 2.40
CA LEU A 38 -3.22 11.65 2.14
C LEU A 38 -4.11 12.15 3.28
N ALA A 39 -3.72 11.94 4.54
CA ALA A 39 -4.46 12.43 5.70
C ALA A 39 -4.52 13.96 5.71
N LEU A 40 -3.40 14.65 5.45
CA LEU A 40 -3.38 16.11 5.33
C LEU A 40 -4.33 16.61 4.23
N GLN A 41 -4.34 15.95 3.08
CA GLN A 41 -5.22 16.31 1.97
C GLN A 41 -6.71 16.14 2.30
N LEU A 42 -7.05 15.16 3.14
CA LEU A 42 -8.41 14.93 3.61
C LEU A 42 -8.83 15.87 4.77
N LEU A 43 -7.88 16.48 5.47
CA LEU A 43 -8.14 17.43 6.56
C LEU A 43 -8.34 18.87 6.07
N VAL A 44 -7.68 19.25 4.97
CA VAL A 44 -7.65 20.63 4.47
C VAL A 44 -8.84 20.96 3.56
N GLU A 45 -9.39 19.96 2.87
CA GLU A 45 -10.42 20.17 1.86
C GLU A 45 -11.78 19.59 2.27
N GLU A 46 -12.86 20.17 1.75
CA GLU A 46 -14.22 19.65 1.93
C GLU A 46 -14.28 18.16 1.52
N SER A 47 -15.02 17.37 2.31
CA SER A 47 -15.09 15.92 2.17
C SER A 47 -15.77 15.52 0.85
N ASP A 48 -14.97 15.36 -0.21
CA ASP A 48 -15.37 14.82 -1.51
C ASP A 48 -15.10 13.29 -1.55
N PRO A 49 -16.15 12.45 -1.59
CA PRO A 49 -16.00 11.00 -1.71
C PRO A 49 -15.14 10.56 -2.91
N ALA A 50 -15.20 11.28 -4.03
CA ALA A 50 -14.40 10.96 -5.20
C ALA A 50 -12.91 11.22 -4.96
N ARG A 51 -12.56 12.20 -4.12
CA ARG A 51 -11.18 12.45 -3.69
C ARG A 51 -10.69 11.37 -2.74
N SER A 52 -11.48 10.96 -1.76
CA SER A 52 -11.13 9.83 -0.88
C SER A 52 -10.89 8.55 -1.68
N ALA A 53 -11.73 8.27 -2.68
CA ALA A 53 -11.51 7.15 -3.59
C ALA A 53 -10.22 7.29 -4.43
N ARG A 54 -9.87 8.51 -4.86
CA ARG A 54 -8.59 8.76 -5.56
C ARG A 54 -7.39 8.54 -4.64
N ALA A 55 -7.46 9.01 -3.40
CA ALA A 55 -6.42 8.82 -2.38
C ALA A 55 -6.16 7.32 -2.11
N LEU A 56 -7.22 6.55 -1.90
CA LEU A 56 -7.13 5.10 -1.71
C LEU A 56 -6.49 4.39 -2.91
N ARG A 57 -6.86 4.78 -4.14
CA ARG A 57 -6.22 4.23 -5.36
C ARG A 57 -4.73 4.52 -5.47
N VAL A 58 -4.23 5.61 -4.89
CA VAL A 58 -2.78 5.88 -4.86
C VAL A 58 -2.08 4.88 -3.93
N LEU A 59 -2.64 4.65 -2.75
CA LEU A 59 -2.13 3.67 -1.79
C LEU A 59 -2.16 2.25 -2.37
N GLU A 60 -3.28 1.84 -2.96
CA GLU A 60 -3.43 0.53 -3.61
C GLU A 60 -2.37 0.29 -4.68
N ARG A 61 -2.13 1.28 -5.56
CA ARG A 61 -1.10 1.16 -6.60
C ARG A 61 0.30 1.01 -6.04
N HIS A 62 0.61 1.72 -4.94
CA HIS A 62 1.91 1.59 -4.30
C HIS A 62 2.09 0.20 -3.67
N VAL A 63 1.05 -0.31 -2.98
CA VAL A 63 1.05 -1.67 -2.43
C VAL A 63 1.14 -2.73 -3.53
N ASP A 64 0.39 -2.58 -4.63
CA ASP A 64 0.48 -3.49 -5.78
C ASP A 64 1.89 -3.50 -6.40
N ALA A 65 2.58 -2.36 -6.43
CA ALA A 65 3.96 -2.26 -6.92
C ALA A 65 5.01 -2.82 -5.94
N LEU A 66 4.68 -2.97 -4.67
CA LEU A 66 5.52 -3.60 -3.65
C LEU A 66 5.53 -5.12 -3.75
N VAL A 67 4.47 -5.72 -4.29
CA VAL A 67 4.30 -7.17 -4.35
C VAL A 67 4.74 -7.68 -5.74
N ALA A 68 5.74 -8.57 -5.76
CA ALA A 68 6.39 -9.13 -6.96
C ALA A 68 5.42 -9.89 -7.88
N ARG A 69 4.40 -10.50 -7.29
CA ARG A 69 3.31 -11.15 -7.99
C ARG A 69 2.07 -10.32 -7.73
N ARG A 70 1.46 -9.82 -8.82
CA ARG A 70 0.02 -9.57 -8.82
C ARG A 70 -0.59 -10.83 -8.21
N VAL A 71 -1.07 -10.75 -6.97
CA VAL A 71 -1.95 -11.79 -6.44
C VAL A 71 -3.04 -11.85 -7.50
N ASP A 72 -3.13 -12.95 -8.25
CA ASP A 72 -4.08 -13.14 -9.34
C ASP A 72 -5.50 -13.08 -8.75
N ARG A 73 -5.96 -11.87 -8.43
CA ARG A 73 -7.27 -11.57 -7.84
C ARG A 73 -8.40 -11.71 -8.87
N HIS A 74 -8.16 -12.40 -9.98
CA HIS A 74 -9.15 -12.70 -11.02
C HIS A 74 -9.44 -14.21 -11.20
N ALA A 75 -8.96 -15.09 -10.32
CA ALA A 75 -9.26 -16.53 -10.44
C ALA A 75 -10.39 -17.05 -9.53
N HIS A 76 -11.26 -16.18 -8.98
CA HIS A 76 -12.44 -16.61 -8.23
C HIS A 76 -13.67 -15.70 -8.42
N VAL A 77 -14.08 -15.50 -9.68
CA VAL A 77 -15.49 -15.30 -10.02
C VAL A 77 -15.77 -16.23 -11.19
N GLY A 78 -16.04 -17.48 -10.87
CA GLY A 78 -16.30 -18.54 -11.85
C GLY A 78 -16.94 -19.73 -11.17
N ALA A 79 -18.26 -19.63 -10.93
CA ALA A 79 -19.25 -20.70 -11.00
C ALA A 79 -20.64 -20.05 -10.95
#